data_AF-A0A6M1ZD92-F1
#
_entry.id   AF-A0A6M1ZD92-F1
#
_cell.length_a   1.000
_cell.length_b   1.000
_cell.length_c   1.000
_cell.angle_alpha   90.00
_cell.angle_beta   90.00
_cell.angle_gamma   90.00
#
_symmetry.space_group_name_H-M   'P 1'
#
loop_
_entity.id
_entity.type
_entity.pdbx_description
1 polymer ?
#
loop_
_entity_poly.entity_id
_entity_poly.type
_entity_poly.pdbx_seq_one_letter_code
_entity_poly.pdbx_strand_id
1 'polypeptide(L)' 'GIREIETTELGEIVMDQLKEMDMVAYIRFACVYRRFKDVDEFKDVIETLASAKE' A
#
# COMPACT_ATOMS: atom_id res chain seq x y z
N GLY A 1 25.07 16.65 8.73
CA GLY A 1 23.61 16.62 8.62
C GLY A 1 23.19 15.26 8.15
N ILE A 2 22.00 14.81 8.55
CA ILE A 2 21.38 13.62 7.96
C ILE A 2 21.04 13.93 6.50
N ARG A 3 21.21 12.95 5.61
CA ARG A 3 20.87 13.09 4.19
C ARG A 3 19.34 13.16 4.06
N GLU A 4 18.85 14.21 3.43
CA GLU A 4 17.43 14.33 3.09
C GLU A 4 17.08 13.33 1.97
N ILE A 5 15.83 12.86 2.00
CA ILE A 5 15.26 11.96 0.99
C ILE A 5 13.95 12.56 0.48
N GLU A 6 13.63 12.30 -0.79
CA GLU A 6 12.38 12.74 -1.37
C GLU A 6 11.20 12.02 -0.69
N THR A 7 10.09 12.73 -0.46
CA THR A 7 8.90 12.11 0.16
C THR A 7 8.33 11.00 -0.72
N THR A 8 8.48 11.12 -2.04
CA THR A 8 8.10 10.07 -2.99
C THR A 8 8.94 8.81 -2.77
N GLU A 9 10.26 8.95 -2.63
CA GLU A 9 11.17 7.83 -2.37
C GLU A 9 10.81 7.11 -1.06
N LEU A 10 10.56 7.87 0.01
CA LEU A 10 10.11 7.31 1.29
C LEU A 10 8.80 6.54 1.15
N GLY A 11 7.84 7.09 0.40
CA GLY A 11 6.53 6.46 0.20
C GLY A 11 6.60 5.14 -0.56
N GLU A 12 7.46 5.03 -1.59
CA GLU A 12 7.67 3.77 -2.30
C GLU A 12 8.36 2.73 -1.41
N ILE A 13 9.35 3.13 -0.61
CA ILE A 13 9.98 2.23 0.38
C ILE A 13 8.94 1.67 1.36
N VAL A 14 8.04 2.52 1.87
CA VAL A 14 6.98 2.09 2.78
C VAL A 14 5.99 1.14 2.08
N MET A 15 5.61 1.42 0.83
CA MET A 15 4.74 0.55 0.04
C MET A 15 5.32 -0.85 -0.12
N ASP A 16 6.61 -0.95 -0.48
CA ASP A 16 7.28 -2.23 -0.70
C ASP A 16 7.37 -3.05 0.60
N GLN A 17 7.73 -2.40 1.71
CA GLN A 17 7.83 -3.07 3.01
C GLN A 17 6.46 -3.54 3.52
N LEU A 18 5.42 -2.71 3.39
CA LEU A 18 4.07 -3.07 3.85
C LEU A 18 3.47 -4.21 3.04
N LYS A 19 3.74 -4.27 1.72
CA LYS A 19 3.22 -5.33 0.84
C LYS A 19 3.62 -6.73 1.30
N GLU A 20 4.83 -6.88 1.83
CA GLU A 20 5.34 -8.16 2.33
C GLU A 20 4.98 -8.40 3.80
N MET A 21 4.90 -7.34 4.60
CA MET A 21 4.72 -7.43 6.05
C MET A 21 3.25 -7.55 6.47
N ASP A 22 2.38 -6.68 5.94
CA ASP A 22 0.98 -6.59 6.34
C ASP A 22 0.15 -5.99 5.20
N MET A 23 -0.63 -6.87 4.57
CA MET A 23 -1.47 -6.48 3.43
C MET A 23 -2.58 -5.48 3.82
N VAL A 24 -3.11 -5.52 5.06
CA VAL A 24 -4.13 -4.57 5.51
C VAL A 24 -3.51 -3.17 5.67
N ALA A 25 -2.31 -3.09 6.25
CA ALA A 25 -1.57 -1.84 6.36
C ALA A 25 -1.14 -1.30 4.99
N TYR A 26 -0.70 -2.16 4.08
CA TYR A 26 -0.39 -1.82 2.68
C TYR A 26 -1.58 -1.13 2.00
N ILE A 27 -2.76 -1.75 2.07
CA ILE A 27 -4.00 -1.21 1.48
C ILE A 27 -4.34 0.15 2.08
N ARG A 28 -4.30 0.29 3.41
CA ARG A 28 -4.60 1.56 4.10
C ARG A 28 -3.64 2.67 3.69
N PHE A 29 -2.36 2.35 3.55
CA PHE A 29 -1.34 3.31 3.13
C PHE A 29 -1.54 3.71 1.66
N ALA A 30 -1.73 2.73 0.78
CA ALA A 30 -1.93 2.94 -0.64
C ALA A 30 -3.16 3.83 -0.94
N CYS A 31 -4.23 3.72 -0.15
CA CYS A 31 -5.43 4.57 -0.30
C CYS A 31 -5.16 6.06 -0.17
N VAL A 32 -4.23 6.45 0.70
CA VAL A 32 -3.86 7.84 0.90
C VAL A 32 -2.72 8.22 -0.03
N TYR A 33 -1.69 7.37 -0.13
CA TYR A 33 -0.46 7.66 -0.85
C TYR A 33 -0.66 7.72 -2.38
N ARG A 34 -1.34 6.71 -2.95
CA ARG A 34 -1.61 6.67 -4.40
C ARG A 34 -2.92 7.32 -4.80
N ARG A 35 -3.76 7.67 -3.82
CA ARG A 35 -5.08 8.31 -4.01
C ARG A 35 -5.85 7.58 -5.12
N PHE A 36 -6.19 6.31 -4.87
CA PHE A 36 -6.89 5.47 -5.84
C PHE A 36 -8.03 6.24 -6.49
N LYS A 37 -8.01 6.33 -7.82
CA LYS A 37 -9.08 6.97 -8.58
C LYS A 37 -10.30 6.04 -8.70
N ASP A 38 -10.10 4.74 -8.55
CA ASP A 38 -11.14 3.73 -8.72
C ASP A 38 -11.29 2.86 -7.47
N VAL A 39 -12.53 2.80 -6.99
CA VAL A 39 -12.96 1.92 -5.88
C VAL A 39 -12.90 0.45 -6.30
N ASP A 40 -12.96 0.18 -7.61
CA ASP A 40 -12.94 -1.17 -8.17
C ASP A 40 -11.57 -1.84 -7.98
N GLU A 41 -10.45 -1.12 -8.17
CA GLU A 41 -9.11 -1.66 -7.87
C GLU A 41 -8.95 -2.01 -6.38
N PHE A 42 -9.57 -1.23 -5.50
CA PHE A 42 -9.56 -1.52 -4.07
C PHE A 42 -10.36 -2.78 -3.75
N LYS A 43 -11.48 -3.00 -4.44
CA LYS A 43 -12.35 -4.16 -4.25
C LYS A 43 -11.65 -5.46 -4.65
N ASP A 44 -10.95 -5.49 -5.77
CA ASP A 44 -10.19 -6.66 -6.23
C ASP A 44 -9.13 -7.11 -5.22
N VAL A 45 -8.46 -6.15 -4.58
CA VAL A 45 -7.45 -6.44 -3.54
C VAL A 45 -8.10 -7.01 -2.28
N ILE A 46 -9.28 -6.50 -1.88
CA ILE A 46 -10.03 -7.03 -0.74
C ILE A 46 -10.56 -8.44 -1.03
N GLU A 47 -11.04 -8.70 -2.24
CA GLU A 47 -11.47 -10.03 -2.66
C GLU A 47 -10.31 -11.03 -2.61
N THR A 48 -9.13 -10.64 -3.12
CA THR A 48 -7.90 -11.44 -3.04
C THR A 48 -7.53 -11.77 -1.59
N LEU A 49 -7.67 -10.81 -0.68
CA LEU A 49 -7.44 -11.04 0.75
C LEU A 49 -8.46 -11.98 1.40
N ALA A 50 -9.72 -11.87 1.02
CA ALA A 50 -10.78 -12.73 1.54
C ALA A 50 -10.61 -14.18 1.09
N SER A 51 -10.15 -14.40 -0.15
CA SER A 51 -9.89 -15.73 -0.71
C SER A 51 -8.63 -16.40 -0.15
N ALA A 52 -7.65 -15.64 0.32
CA ALA A 52 -6.40 -16.17 0.89
C ALA A 52 -6.55 -16.76 2.31
N LYS A 53 -7.78 -16.84 2.83
CA LYS A 53 -8.08 -17.29 4.20
C LYS A 53 -8.69 -18.69 4.30
N GLU A 54 -8.65 -19.46 3.21
CA GLU A 54 -9.03 -20.89 3.17
C GLU A 54 -7.81 -21.83 3.22
#